data_AF-A0A3P7LMM3-F1
#
_entry.id   AF-A0A3P7LMM3-F1
#
_cell.length_a   1.000
_cell.length_b   1.000
_cell.length_c   1.000
_cell.angle_alpha   90.00
_cell.angle_beta   90.00
_cell.angle_gamma   90.00
#
_symmetry.space_group_name_H-M   'P 1'
#
loop_
_entity.id
_entity.type
_entity.pdbx_description
1 polymer ?
#
loop_
_entity_poly.entity_id
_entity_poly.type
_entity_poly.pdbx_seq_one_letter_code
_entity_poly.pdbx_strand_id
1 'polypeptide(L)'
;IARAANVTVLLPTAIAILNASQSIDDAGIVAYSWQPFDDVPASMIPLDGSEDRAVMFVTGLVEGKHLYNLTVSDQQKSSDSLIVQLIVTKGEEDIESVEILLDRNIKDWTYRLRRKLQDRIEASLSGSIEESDSVIVHFTRFEELPQDGRLRAVFWARSRSKREFLGTVVKAQRAVEILRQESTMLSDFHISSIQTLYCKLDCSGHGKCSDATKQCECDSFWMVNVFAYLISGMKSENCGTPPFEANQMMWRKKLTVCEMASF
;
A
#
# COMPACT_ATOMS: atom_id res chain seq x y z
N ILE A 1 -34.33 18.84 -1.17
CA ILE A 1 -33.00 19.35 -0.72
C ILE A 1 -32.02 18.19 -0.56
N ALA A 2 -30.94 18.20 -1.34
CA ALA A 2 -29.87 17.23 -1.30
C ALA A 2 -29.01 17.41 -0.04
N ARG A 3 -28.73 16.31 0.67
CA ARG A 3 -27.86 16.29 1.85
C ARG A 3 -27.02 15.03 1.88
N ALA A 4 -25.70 15.22 1.85
CA ALA A 4 -24.70 14.18 2.02
C ALA A 4 -23.43 14.80 2.62
N ALA A 5 -22.71 14.03 3.43
CA ALA A 5 -21.46 14.48 4.05
C ALA A 5 -20.25 14.08 3.19
N ASN A 6 -19.17 14.86 3.29
CA ASN A 6 -17.88 14.46 2.76
C ASN A 6 -17.34 13.26 3.53
N VAL A 7 -16.59 12.39 2.85
CA VAL A 7 -16.12 11.11 3.39
C VAL A 7 -14.61 11.00 3.23
N THR A 8 -13.94 10.57 4.29
CA THR A 8 -12.52 10.18 4.24
C THR A 8 -12.40 8.69 4.49
N VAL A 9 -11.72 7.98 3.61
CA VAL A 9 -11.49 6.54 3.68
C VAL A 9 -9.99 6.28 3.75
N LEU A 10 -9.60 5.42 4.70
CA LEU A 10 -8.24 4.92 4.81
C LEU A 10 -8.12 3.56 4.13
N LEU A 11 -7.17 3.43 3.20
CA LEU A 11 -6.75 2.12 2.72
C LEU A 11 -6.19 1.32 3.91
N PRO A 12 -6.41 -0.01 3.98
CA PRO A 12 -6.78 -0.92 2.89
C PRO A 12 -8.29 -1.14 2.73
N THR A 13 -9.14 -0.27 3.28
CA THR A 13 -10.61 -0.35 3.10
C THR A 13 -10.95 -0.41 1.60
N ALA A 14 -11.72 -1.43 1.19
CA ALA A 14 -11.99 -1.69 -0.22
C ALA A 14 -13.21 -0.94 -0.77
N ILE A 15 -14.10 -0.44 0.10
CA ILE A 15 -15.38 0.17 -0.26
C ILE A 15 -15.53 1.53 0.44
N ALA A 16 -15.86 2.57 -0.32
CA ALA A 16 -16.31 3.85 0.22
C ALA A 16 -17.84 3.93 0.18
N ILE A 17 -18.44 4.57 1.18
CA ILE A 17 -19.89 4.70 1.30
C ILE A 17 -20.26 6.18 1.25
N LEU A 18 -20.94 6.61 0.19
CA LEU A 18 -21.52 7.94 0.09
C LEU A 18 -23.01 7.87 0.41
N ASN A 19 -23.43 8.61 1.45
CA ASN A 19 -24.77 8.50 2.00
C ASN A 19 -25.56 9.81 1.86
N ALA A 20 -26.64 9.75 1.09
CA ALA A 20 -27.60 10.84 0.89
C ALA A 20 -28.96 10.59 1.57
N SER A 21 -29.07 9.60 2.46
CA SER A 21 -30.32 9.23 3.14
C SER A 21 -30.88 10.34 4.04
N GLN A 22 -30.08 11.37 4.34
CA GLN A 22 -30.50 12.54 5.10
C GLN A 22 -31.08 13.65 4.22
N SER A 23 -31.17 13.43 2.90
CA SER A 23 -31.85 14.34 1.98
C SER A 23 -33.34 14.40 2.30
N ILE A 24 -33.94 15.58 2.16
CA ILE A 24 -35.32 15.82 2.60
C ILE A 24 -36.10 16.51 1.49
N ASP A 25 -37.37 16.12 1.36
CA ASP A 25 -38.37 16.74 0.52
C ASP A 25 -39.73 16.72 1.23
N ASP A 26 -40.64 17.64 0.89
CA ASP A 26 -41.97 17.75 1.50
C ASP A 26 -42.96 16.70 0.96
N ALA A 27 -42.84 16.33 -0.32
CA ALA A 27 -43.62 15.27 -0.97
C ALA A 27 -42.88 13.93 -1.04
N GLY A 28 -41.58 13.93 -0.75
CA GLY A 28 -40.72 12.76 -0.69
C GLY A 28 -39.83 12.61 -1.93
N ILE A 29 -38.59 12.18 -1.70
CA ILE A 29 -37.62 11.97 -2.77
C ILE A 29 -37.91 10.64 -3.46
N VAL A 30 -37.97 10.66 -4.79
CA VAL A 30 -38.26 9.46 -5.59
C VAL A 30 -37.08 8.95 -6.40
N ALA A 31 -36.07 9.81 -6.66
CA ALA A 31 -34.87 9.38 -7.34
C ALA A 31 -33.62 10.09 -6.81
N TYR A 32 -32.53 9.33 -6.77
CA TYR A 32 -31.17 9.77 -6.49
C TYR A 32 -30.35 9.51 -7.74
N SER A 33 -29.34 10.34 -8.01
CA SER A 33 -28.39 10.15 -9.09
C SER A 33 -27.04 10.66 -8.64
N TRP A 34 -26.05 9.77 -8.58
CA TRP A 34 -24.67 10.07 -8.28
C TRP A 34 -23.86 10.07 -9.57
N GLN A 35 -23.22 11.19 -9.88
CA GLN A 35 -22.38 11.34 -11.07
C GLN A 35 -20.94 11.66 -10.65
N PRO A 36 -19.96 10.81 -11.00
CA PRO A 36 -18.55 11.17 -10.82
C PRO A 36 -18.16 12.32 -11.75
N PHE A 37 -17.19 13.13 -11.31
CA PHE A 37 -16.56 14.12 -12.18
C PHE A 37 -15.56 13.45 -13.16
N ASP A 38 -15.21 14.14 -14.24
CA ASP A 38 -14.35 13.62 -15.32
C ASP A 38 -12.95 13.21 -14.86
N ASP A 39 -12.46 13.78 -13.74
CA ASP A 39 -11.14 13.50 -13.16
C ASP A 39 -11.13 12.30 -12.20
N VAL A 40 -12.30 11.73 -11.89
CA VAL A 40 -12.42 10.54 -11.04
C VAL A 40 -11.89 9.31 -11.81
N PRO A 41 -10.95 8.53 -11.24
CA PRO A 41 -10.41 7.35 -11.90
C PRO A 41 -11.49 6.33 -12.29
N ALA A 42 -11.46 5.84 -13.53
CA ALA A 42 -12.44 4.88 -14.06
C ALA A 42 -12.45 3.51 -13.35
N SER A 43 -11.41 3.20 -12.55
CA SER A 43 -11.43 2.03 -11.67
C SER A 43 -12.39 2.19 -10.49
N MET A 44 -12.79 3.41 -10.15
CA MET A 44 -13.71 3.71 -9.06
C MET A 44 -15.15 3.54 -9.54
N ILE A 45 -15.67 2.32 -9.39
CA ILE A 45 -16.98 1.93 -9.90
C ILE A 45 -18.02 1.82 -8.78
N PRO A 46 -19.26 2.28 -9.02
CA PRO A 46 -20.35 2.01 -8.10
C PRO A 46 -20.72 0.52 -8.14
N LEU A 47 -21.09 -0.04 -7.00
CA LEU A 47 -21.54 -1.42 -6.89
C LEU A 47 -23.04 -1.53 -7.11
N ASP A 48 -23.45 -2.58 -7.82
CA ASP A 48 -24.84 -3.03 -7.97
C ASP A 48 -25.84 -1.93 -8.37
N GLY A 49 -25.43 -0.98 -9.22
CA GLY A 49 -26.28 0.14 -9.64
C GLY A 49 -26.63 1.09 -8.49
N SER A 50 -25.75 1.23 -7.49
CA SER A 50 -26.00 2.06 -6.31
C SER A 50 -25.89 3.56 -6.57
N GLU A 51 -25.43 3.97 -7.75
CA GLU A 51 -25.43 5.35 -8.25
C GLU A 51 -26.83 5.95 -8.38
N ASP A 52 -27.89 5.14 -8.48
CA ASP A 52 -29.28 5.61 -8.53
C ASP A 52 -30.00 5.48 -7.17
N ARG A 53 -29.26 5.21 -6.09
CA ARG A 53 -29.80 4.96 -4.74
C ARG A 53 -29.39 6.04 -3.75
N ALA A 54 -30.11 6.09 -2.63
CA ALA A 54 -29.80 7.01 -1.53
C ALA A 54 -28.41 6.77 -0.91
N VAL A 55 -27.89 5.54 -1.00
CA VAL A 55 -26.56 5.18 -0.53
C VAL A 55 -25.81 4.52 -1.67
N MET A 56 -24.69 5.14 -2.07
CA MET A 56 -23.80 4.63 -3.10
C MET A 56 -22.57 3.96 -2.47
N PHE A 57 -22.23 2.77 -2.97
CA PHE A 57 -21.05 2.02 -2.57
C PHE A 57 -20.02 2.08 -3.71
N VAL A 58 -18.84 2.64 -3.46
CA VAL A 58 -17.78 2.79 -4.47
C VAL A 58 -16.66 1.81 -4.17
N THR A 59 -16.24 1.05 -5.19
CA THR A 59 -15.09 0.13 -5.11
C THR A 59 -13.91 0.61 -5.95
N GLY A 60 -12.80 -0.13 -5.96
CA GLY A 60 -11.64 0.20 -6.79
C GLY A 60 -11.00 1.53 -6.40
N LEU A 61 -11.04 1.85 -5.10
CA LEU A 61 -10.59 3.12 -4.53
C LEU A 61 -9.12 3.39 -4.89
N VAL A 62 -8.86 4.62 -5.32
CA VAL A 62 -7.52 5.12 -5.64
C VAL A 62 -7.22 6.30 -4.71
N GLU A 63 -6.00 6.34 -4.15
CA GLU A 63 -5.54 7.45 -3.32
C GLU A 63 -5.73 8.80 -4.05
N GLY A 64 -6.35 9.77 -3.38
CA GLY A 64 -6.67 11.06 -3.97
C GLY A 64 -7.92 11.72 -3.40
N LYS A 65 -8.29 12.87 -3.97
CA LYS A 65 -9.54 13.58 -3.68
C LYS A 65 -10.43 13.46 -4.91
N HIS A 66 -11.64 12.95 -4.72
CA HIS A 66 -12.60 12.65 -5.78
C HIS A 66 -13.91 13.38 -5.50
N LEU A 67 -14.51 13.98 -6.53
CA LEU A 67 -15.76 14.73 -6.40
C LEU A 67 -16.89 13.98 -7.10
N TYR A 68 -18.04 13.96 -6.44
CA TYR A 68 -19.27 13.37 -6.95
C TYR A 68 -20.39 14.39 -6.87
N ASN A 69 -21.14 14.55 -7.96
CA ASN A 69 -22.37 15.33 -7.99
C ASN A 69 -23.55 14.44 -7.61
N LEU A 70 -24.19 14.74 -6.49
CA LEU A 70 -25.45 14.13 -6.06
C LEU A 70 -26.59 14.99 -6.59
N THR A 71 -27.53 14.40 -7.31
CA THR A 71 -28.81 15.01 -7.67
C THR A 71 -29.95 14.22 -7.04
N VAL A 72 -30.83 14.90 -6.31
CA VAL A 72 -32.08 14.31 -5.77
C VAL A 72 -33.26 14.93 -6.48
N SER A 73 -34.28 14.13 -6.80
CA SER A 73 -35.49 14.61 -7.47
C SER A 73 -36.79 14.09 -6.86
N ASP A 74 -37.82 14.92 -6.94
CA ASP A 74 -39.18 14.63 -6.47
C ASP A 74 -40.10 14.11 -7.60
N GLN A 75 -41.35 13.80 -7.27
CA GLN A 75 -42.36 13.34 -8.24
C GLN A 75 -42.74 14.40 -9.28
N GLN A 76 -42.51 15.68 -8.97
CA GLN A 76 -42.83 16.82 -9.83
C GLN A 76 -41.66 17.22 -10.74
N LYS A 77 -40.57 16.42 -10.74
CA LYS A 77 -39.31 16.67 -11.46
C LYS A 77 -38.56 17.93 -10.99
N SER A 78 -38.85 18.42 -9.78
CA SER A 78 -37.98 19.36 -9.11
C SER A 78 -36.73 18.62 -8.66
N SER A 79 -35.57 19.27 -8.78
CA SER A 79 -34.29 18.66 -8.43
C SER A 79 -33.40 19.61 -7.65
N ASP A 80 -32.65 19.07 -6.71
CA ASP A 80 -31.59 19.78 -5.99
C ASP A 80 -30.28 18.99 -6.09
N SER A 81 -29.15 19.68 -6.13
CA SER A 81 -27.84 19.05 -6.33
C SER A 81 -26.81 19.48 -5.29
N LEU A 82 -25.90 18.57 -4.94
CA LEU A 82 -24.85 18.76 -3.95
C LEU A 82 -23.56 18.08 -4.40
N ILE A 83 -22.43 18.77 -4.25
CA ILE A 83 -21.10 18.17 -4.47
C ILE A 83 -20.63 17.50 -3.18
N VAL A 84 -20.26 16.23 -3.29
CA VAL A 84 -19.71 15.42 -2.21
C VAL A 84 -18.26 15.10 -2.50
N GLN A 85 -17.39 15.34 -1.52
CA GLN A 85 -15.97 15.01 -1.62
C GLN A 85 -15.67 13.68 -0.94
N LEU A 86 -15.01 12.79 -1.68
CA LEU A 86 -14.42 11.54 -1.19
C LEU A 86 -12.89 11.68 -1.16
N ILE A 87 -12.29 11.59 0.01
CA ILE A 87 -10.84 11.61 0.21
C ILE A 87 -10.38 10.19 0.52
N VAL A 88 -9.51 9.64 -0.31
CA VAL A 88 -8.89 8.33 -0.09
C VAL A 88 -7.42 8.54 0.23
N THR A 89 -6.96 8.08 1.39
CA THR A 89 -5.54 8.13 1.76
C THR A 89 -5.07 6.79 2.28
N LYS A 90 -3.76 6.54 2.20
CA LYS A 90 -3.18 5.33 2.77
C LYS A 90 -3.20 5.40 4.30
N GLY A 91 -3.81 4.40 4.95
CA GLY A 91 -3.71 4.22 6.40
C GLY A 91 -2.38 3.57 6.78
N GLU A 92 -2.04 3.61 8.08
CA GLU A 92 -0.82 2.94 8.57
C GLU A 92 -0.82 1.45 8.24
N GLU A 93 -1.97 0.78 8.35
CA GLU A 93 -2.13 -0.65 8.03
C GLU A 93 -1.78 -0.98 6.57
N ASP A 94 -2.16 -0.11 5.63
CA ASP A 94 -1.82 -0.28 4.22
C ASP A 94 -0.34 -0.01 3.96
N ILE A 95 0.21 1.07 4.52
CA ILE A 95 1.63 1.43 4.40
C ILE A 95 2.54 0.33 4.96
N GLU A 96 2.11 -0.30 6.06
CA GLU A 96 2.82 -1.36 6.75
C GLU A 96 2.43 -2.78 6.26
N SER A 97 1.75 -2.87 5.12
CA SER A 97 1.42 -4.16 4.52
C SER A 97 2.64 -4.84 3.88
N VAL A 98 2.60 -6.16 3.87
CA VAL A 98 3.58 -7.08 3.31
C VAL A 98 2.91 -7.88 2.20
N GLU A 99 3.65 -8.08 1.11
CA GLU A 99 3.28 -8.90 -0.03
C GLU A 99 4.02 -10.23 0.02
N ILE A 100 3.28 -11.32 -0.19
CA ILE A 100 3.81 -12.67 -0.35
C ILE A 100 3.41 -13.18 -1.73
N LEU A 101 4.38 -13.72 -2.48
CA LEU A 101 4.13 -14.46 -3.71
C LEU A 101 4.30 -15.96 -3.45
N LEU A 102 3.28 -16.73 -3.81
CA LEU A 102 3.23 -18.17 -3.64
C LEU A 102 3.13 -18.86 -5.00
N ASP A 103 3.91 -19.92 -5.19
CA ASP A 103 3.91 -20.74 -6.39
C ASP A 103 2.73 -21.73 -6.36
N ARG A 104 1.52 -21.18 -6.25
CA ARG A 104 0.25 -21.90 -6.16
C ARG A 104 -0.83 -21.19 -6.97
N ASN A 105 -1.77 -21.96 -7.50
CA ASN A 105 -2.95 -21.39 -8.13
C ASN A 105 -3.97 -20.94 -7.08
N ILE A 106 -4.65 -19.82 -7.35
CA ILE A 106 -5.68 -19.26 -6.45
C ILE A 106 -6.84 -20.24 -6.19
N LYS A 107 -7.16 -21.14 -7.13
CA LYS A 107 -8.23 -22.14 -6.99
C LYS A 107 -7.95 -23.18 -5.90
N ASP A 108 -6.67 -23.48 -5.68
CA ASP A 108 -6.26 -24.43 -4.64
C ASP A 108 -6.15 -23.75 -3.26
N TRP A 109 -6.24 -22.41 -3.22
CA TRP A 109 -6.11 -21.60 -2.02
C TRP A 109 -7.39 -21.61 -1.16
N THR A 110 -7.56 -22.68 -0.40
CA THR A 110 -8.70 -22.84 0.51
C THR A 110 -8.56 -22.00 1.78
N TYR A 111 -9.70 -21.71 2.44
CA TYR A 111 -9.71 -21.11 3.79
C TYR A 111 -8.86 -21.88 4.81
N ARG A 112 -8.74 -23.21 4.65
CA ARG A 112 -7.88 -24.04 5.51
C ARG A 112 -6.40 -23.70 5.31
N LEU A 113 -5.95 -23.59 4.06
CA LEU A 113 -4.57 -23.21 3.76
C LEU A 113 -4.28 -21.77 4.20
N ARG A 114 -5.23 -20.85 3.94
CA ARG A 114 -5.16 -19.47 4.44
C ARG A 114 -4.94 -19.43 5.95
N ARG A 115 -5.75 -20.17 6.73
CA ARG A 115 -5.64 -20.19 8.19
C ARG A 115 -4.30 -20.74 8.64
N LYS A 116 -3.85 -21.86 8.05
CA LYS A 116 -2.53 -22.42 8.36
C LYS A 116 -1.38 -21.44 8.09
N LEU A 117 -1.43 -20.71 6.97
CA LEU A 117 -0.43 -19.68 6.68
C LEU A 117 -0.52 -18.55 7.71
N GLN A 118 -1.73 -18.09 8.03
CA GLN A 118 -1.96 -17.07 9.04
C GLN A 118 -1.36 -17.47 10.39
N ASP A 119 -1.70 -18.66 10.90
CA ASP A 119 -1.22 -19.19 12.18
C ASP A 119 0.31 -19.26 12.20
N ARG A 120 0.93 -19.65 11.06
CA ARG A 120 2.39 -19.73 10.96
C ARG A 120 3.06 -18.36 10.97
N ILE A 121 2.50 -17.37 10.28
CA ILE A 121 2.99 -15.98 10.29
C ILE A 121 2.84 -15.38 11.68
N GLU A 122 1.67 -15.54 12.31
CA GLU A 122 1.40 -15.03 13.67
C GLU A 122 2.39 -15.63 14.69
N ALA A 123 2.63 -16.95 14.64
CA ALA A 123 3.58 -17.62 15.51
C ALA A 123 5.02 -17.12 15.32
N SER A 124 5.47 -16.95 14.06
CA SER A 124 6.83 -16.48 13.77
C SER A 124 7.06 -15.04 14.23
N LEU A 125 6.09 -14.15 13.95
CA LEU A 125 6.17 -12.75 14.37
C LEU A 125 6.09 -12.62 15.89
N SER A 126 5.16 -13.31 16.55
CA SER A 126 5.01 -13.25 18.01
C SER A 126 6.23 -13.82 18.74
N GLY A 127 6.89 -14.84 18.19
CA GLY A 127 8.11 -15.40 18.78
C GLY A 127 9.34 -14.51 18.64
N SER A 128 9.33 -13.57 17.69
CA SER A 128 10.49 -12.72 17.37
C SER A 128 10.34 -11.26 17.81
N ILE A 129 9.14 -10.84 18.23
CA ILE A 129 8.85 -9.51 18.75
C ILE A 129 8.75 -9.61 20.27
N GLU A 130 9.86 -9.32 20.96
CA GLU A 130 10.03 -9.54 22.41
C GLU A 130 8.97 -8.85 23.27
N GLU A 131 8.45 -7.70 22.83
CA GLU A 131 7.47 -6.91 23.56
C GLU A 131 6.02 -7.31 23.28
N SER A 132 5.80 -8.26 22.36
CA SER A 132 4.48 -8.72 21.96
C SER A 132 4.05 -9.96 22.76
N ASP A 133 2.86 -9.92 23.35
CA ASP A 133 2.23 -11.13 23.91
C ASP A 133 1.52 -11.94 22.81
N SER A 134 1.05 -11.26 21.76
CA SER A 134 0.41 -11.88 20.61
C SER A 134 0.50 -10.98 19.39
N VAL A 135 0.46 -11.60 18.20
CA VAL A 135 0.37 -10.90 16.91
C VAL A 135 -0.87 -11.40 16.18
N ILE A 136 -1.65 -10.48 15.62
CA ILE A 136 -2.82 -10.79 14.79
C ILE A 136 -2.51 -10.36 13.36
N VAL A 137 -2.71 -11.27 12.41
CA VAL A 137 -2.48 -11.02 10.99
C VAL A 137 -3.80 -10.83 10.26
N HIS A 138 -3.88 -9.77 9.45
CA HIS A 138 -5.04 -9.45 8.64
C HIS A 138 -4.66 -9.48 7.15
N PHE A 139 -5.14 -10.51 6.44
CA PHE A 139 -5.06 -10.54 4.98
C PHE A 139 -6.06 -9.58 4.36
N THR A 140 -5.58 -8.70 3.49
CA THR A 140 -6.38 -7.67 2.81
C THR A 140 -6.72 -8.06 1.38
N ARG A 141 -5.84 -8.81 0.70
CA ARG A 141 -6.03 -9.18 -0.70
C ARG A 141 -5.43 -10.53 -1.03
N PHE A 142 -6.11 -11.26 -1.90
CA PHE A 142 -5.60 -12.42 -2.62
C PHE A 142 -5.90 -12.23 -4.10
N GLU A 143 -4.89 -12.32 -4.96
CA GLU A 143 -5.05 -12.16 -6.41
C GLU A 143 -4.10 -13.10 -7.16
N GLU A 144 -4.52 -13.54 -8.33
CA GLU A 144 -3.66 -14.28 -9.25
C GLU A 144 -2.89 -13.27 -10.12
N LEU A 145 -1.56 -13.38 -10.14
CA LEU A 145 -0.74 -12.52 -10.97
C LEU A 145 -0.96 -12.86 -12.45
N PRO A 146 -1.36 -11.90 -13.30
CA PRO A 146 -1.63 -12.18 -14.71
C PRO A 146 -0.41 -12.68 -15.49
N GLN A 147 0.81 -12.34 -15.04
CA GLN A 147 2.03 -12.62 -15.79
C GLN A 147 2.51 -14.06 -15.68
N ASP A 148 2.33 -14.70 -14.52
CA ASP A 148 2.87 -16.03 -14.23
C ASP A 148 1.92 -16.95 -13.46
N GLY A 149 0.70 -16.49 -13.14
CA GLY A 149 -0.32 -17.27 -12.45
C GLY A 149 -0.03 -17.53 -10.97
N ARG A 150 1.02 -16.90 -10.39
CA ARG A 150 1.30 -17.05 -8.96
C ARG A 150 0.25 -16.35 -8.12
N LEU A 151 0.00 -16.90 -6.94
CA LEU A 151 -0.88 -16.29 -5.96
C LEU A 151 -0.13 -15.17 -5.23
N ARG A 152 -0.65 -13.95 -5.32
CA ARG A 152 -0.23 -12.82 -4.50
C ARG A 152 -1.16 -12.69 -3.30
N ALA A 153 -0.59 -12.69 -2.11
CA ALA A 153 -1.29 -12.42 -0.86
C ALA A 153 -0.73 -11.14 -0.23
N VAL A 154 -1.60 -10.26 0.24
CA VAL A 154 -1.22 -9.03 0.95
C VAL A 154 -1.80 -9.07 2.35
N PHE A 155 -0.98 -8.74 3.35
CA PHE A 155 -1.41 -8.71 4.74
C PHE A 155 -0.71 -7.59 5.52
N TRP A 156 -1.30 -7.17 6.61
CA TRP A 156 -0.64 -6.40 7.67
C TRP A 156 -0.81 -7.13 8.99
N ALA A 157 0.00 -6.75 9.99
CA ALA A 157 -0.01 -7.39 11.29
C ALA A 157 -0.09 -6.35 12.41
N ARG A 158 -0.72 -6.73 13.51
CA ARG A 158 -0.79 -5.92 14.74
C ARG A 158 -0.29 -6.72 15.92
N SER A 159 0.69 -6.17 16.61
CA SER A 159 1.18 -6.68 17.88
C SER A 159 0.28 -6.19 19.01
N ARG A 160 0.01 -7.05 19.99
CA ARG A 160 -0.66 -6.67 21.24
C ARG A 160 0.22 -7.03 22.42
N SER A 161 0.33 -6.09 23.34
CA SER A 161 0.98 -6.27 24.63
C SER A 161 -0.05 -6.10 25.74
N LYS A 162 0.10 -6.80 26.86
CA LYS A 162 -0.72 -6.61 28.07
C LYS A 162 -0.74 -5.17 28.56
N ARG A 163 0.27 -4.38 28.21
CA ARG A 163 0.38 -2.96 28.56
C ARG A 163 -0.40 -2.04 27.61
N GLU A 164 -0.68 -2.47 26.38
CA GLU A 164 -1.28 -1.64 25.34
C GLU A 164 -2.39 -2.41 24.60
N PHE A 165 -3.63 -2.13 24.97
CA PHE A 165 -4.80 -2.89 24.51
C PHE A 165 -5.12 -2.66 23.03
N LEU A 166 -4.87 -1.46 22.50
CA LEU A 166 -5.19 -1.11 21.10
C LEU A 166 -4.27 -1.85 20.10
N GLY A 167 -3.08 -2.26 20.57
CA GLY A 167 -2.03 -2.87 19.78
C GLY A 167 -1.33 -1.92 18.82
N THR A 168 -0.13 -2.28 18.39
CA THR A 168 0.73 -1.50 17.50
C THR A 168 0.87 -2.19 16.15
N VAL A 169 0.79 -1.43 15.06
CA VAL A 169 0.99 -1.99 13.71
C VAL A 169 2.46 -2.41 13.57
N VAL A 170 2.67 -3.66 13.17
CA VAL A 170 4.01 -4.21 12.98
C VAL A 170 4.62 -3.60 11.73
N LYS A 171 5.82 -3.05 11.84
CA LYS A 171 6.52 -2.45 10.69
C LYS A 171 6.81 -3.50 9.61
N ALA A 172 6.47 -3.19 8.36
CA ALA A 172 6.57 -4.12 7.23
C ALA A 172 7.99 -4.65 7.03
N GLN A 173 9.01 -3.78 7.11
CA GLN A 173 10.41 -4.23 6.99
C GLN A 173 10.76 -5.27 8.04
N ARG A 174 10.37 -5.02 9.29
CA ARG A 174 10.64 -5.93 10.40
C ARG A 174 9.93 -7.27 10.21
N ALA A 175 8.67 -7.25 9.76
CA ALA A 175 7.94 -8.48 9.43
C ALA A 175 8.61 -9.27 8.30
N VAL A 176 9.05 -8.59 7.24
CA VAL A 176 9.77 -9.23 6.12
C VAL A 176 11.10 -9.84 6.57
N GLU A 177 11.88 -9.15 7.41
CA GLU A 177 13.14 -9.65 7.97
C GLU A 177 12.94 -10.96 8.75
N ILE A 178 11.93 -11.00 9.62
CA ILE A 178 11.60 -12.17 10.43
C ILE A 178 11.14 -13.32 9.54
N LEU A 179 10.14 -13.09 8.68
CA LEU A 179 9.50 -14.16 7.90
C LEU A 179 10.43 -14.77 6.84
N ARG A 180 11.40 -14.00 6.33
CA ARG A 180 12.42 -14.54 5.41
C ARG A 180 13.36 -15.55 6.06
N GLN A 181 13.45 -15.58 7.39
CA GLN A 181 14.28 -16.54 8.12
C GLN A 181 13.55 -17.87 8.39
N GLU A 182 12.24 -17.95 8.17
CA GLU A 182 11.41 -19.14 8.40
C GLU A 182 11.45 -20.13 7.23
N SER A 183 12.59 -20.81 7.03
CA SER A 183 12.80 -21.73 5.92
C SER A 183 11.69 -22.79 5.76
N THR A 184 11.20 -23.34 6.88
CA THR A 184 10.12 -24.34 6.89
C THR A 184 8.77 -23.78 6.40
N MET A 185 8.41 -22.56 6.79
CA MET A 185 7.21 -21.89 6.26
C MET A 185 7.35 -21.64 4.77
N LEU A 186 8.53 -21.15 4.33
CA LEU A 186 8.78 -20.87 2.93
C LEU A 186 8.62 -22.13 2.07
N SER A 187 9.14 -23.28 2.53
CA SER A 187 8.99 -24.56 1.83
C SER A 187 7.56 -25.10 1.86
N ASP A 188 6.90 -25.12 3.02
CA ASP A 188 5.58 -25.75 3.20
C ASP A 188 4.49 -25.06 2.37
N PHE A 189 4.60 -23.75 2.23
CA PHE A 189 3.64 -22.95 1.47
C PHE A 189 4.09 -22.68 0.03
N HIS A 190 5.30 -23.08 -0.37
CA HIS A 190 5.94 -22.73 -1.65
C HIS A 190 5.97 -21.22 -1.88
N ILE A 191 6.49 -20.48 -0.90
CA ILE A 191 6.63 -19.02 -0.98
C ILE A 191 7.87 -18.69 -1.80
N SER A 192 7.69 -18.00 -2.92
CA SER A 192 8.80 -17.56 -3.78
C SER A 192 9.33 -16.18 -3.42
N SER A 193 8.52 -15.32 -2.80
CA SER A 193 8.95 -13.99 -2.37
C SER A 193 8.14 -13.49 -1.18
N ILE A 194 8.81 -12.80 -0.25
CA ILE A 194 8.20 -11.99 0.82
C ILE A 194 8.84 -10.61 0.73
N GLN A 195 8.06 -9.55 0.55
CA GLN A 195 8.54 -8.18 0.44
C GLN A 195 7.53 -7.17 0.97
N THR A 196 7.94 -5.93 1.23
CA THR A 196 7.01 -4.86 1.64
C THR A 196 6.08 -4.50 0.48
N LEU A 197 4.80 -4.20 0.79
CA LEU A 197 3.81 -3.83 -0.24
C LEU A 197 4.21 -2.53 -0.94
N TYR A 198 4.73 -1.56 -0.19
CA TYR A 198 5.29 -0.32 -0.72
C TYR A 198 6.81 -0.37 -0.67
N CYS A 199 7.43 0.34 -1.59
CA CYS A 199 8.88 0.53 -1.65
C CYS A 199 9.29 1.42 -0.47
N LYS A 200 10.20 0.93 0.38
CA LYS A 200 10.63 1.63 1.59
C LYS A 200 12.13 1.88 1.69
N LEU A 201 12.84 1.81 0.57
CA LEU A 201 14.23 2.24 0.46
C LEU A 201 14.28 3.77 0.58
N ASP A 202 15.29 4.28 1.30
CA ASP A 202 15.53 5.71 1.44
C ASP A 202 16.23 6.31 0.21
N CYS A 203 16.72 5.44 -0.68
CA CYS A 203 17.47 5.79 -1.89
C CYS A 203 18.59 6.79 -1.62
N SER A 204 19.20 6.73 -0.43
CA SER A 204 20.24 7.67 0.02
C SER A 204 19.87 9.15 -0.09
N GLY A 205 18.58 9.49 -0.15
CA GLY A 205 18.09 10.86 -0.36
C GLY A 205 18.28 11.42 -1.77
N HIS A 206 18.65 10.57 -2.74
CA HIS A 206 19.04 10.97 -4.11
C HIS A 206 18.22 10.25 -5.18
N GLY A 207 16.98 9.92 -4.87
CA GLY A 207 16.08 9.25 -5.79
C GLY A 207 14.73 8.96 -5.16
N LYS A 208 13.89 8.24 -5.91
CA LYS A 208 12.57 7.80 -5.48
C LYS A 208 12.49 6.28 -5.47
N CYS A 209 11.88 5.73 -4.43
CA CYS A 209 11.64 4.30 -4.33
C CYS A 209 10.43 3.94 -5.21
N SER A 210 10.63 3.08 -6.20
CA SER A 210 9.58 2.67 -7.13
C SER A 210 8.78 1.49 -6.58
N ASP A 211 7.47 1.69 -6.39
CA ASP A 211 6.57 0.64 -5.93
C ASP A 211 6.46 -0.54 -6.91
N ALA A 212 6.67 -0.33 -8.21
CA ALA A 212 6.57 -1.39 -9.20
C ALA A 212 7.79 -2.32 -9.18
N THR A 213 9.00 -1.76 -9.16
CA THR A 213 10.25 -2.54 -9.25
C THR A 213 10.83 -2.91 -7.89
N LYS A 214 10.36 -2.25 -6.81
CA LYS A 214 10.96 -2.30 -5.47
C LYS A 214 12.44 -1.90 -5.48
N GLN A 215 12.80 -0.94 -6.34
CA GLN A 215 14.15 -0.43 -6.53
C GLN A 215 14.13 1.09 -6.53
N CYS A 216 15.31 1.69 -6.29
CA CYS A 216 15.49 3.12 -6.37
C CYS A 216 15.63 3.60 -7.82
N GLU A 217 14.80 4.57 -8.19
CA GLU A 217 14.93 5.38 -9.40
C GLU A 217 15.69 6.65 -9.02
N CYS A 218 16.97 6.70 -9.38
CA CYS A 218 17.87 7.78 -8.96
C CYS A 218 17.66 9.06 -9.74
N ASP A 219 17.86 10.20 -9.07
CA ASP A 219 17.88 11.51 -9.71
C ASP A 219 19.07 11.61 -10.68
N SER A 220 18.97 12.53 -11.64
CA SER A 220 20.07 12.84 -12.55
C SER A 220 21.39 13.05 -11.78
N PHE A 221 22.49 12.52 -12.31
CA PHE A 221 23.84 12.50 -11.72
C PHE A 221 24.08 11.49 -10.58
N TRP A 222 23.06 10.79 -10.12
CA TRP A 222 23.18 9.66 -9.21
C TRP A 222 22.99 8.37 -9.96
N MET A 223 23.84 7.38 -9.68
CA MET A 223 23.73 6.08 -10.32
C MET A 223 23.54 4.99 -9.30
N VAL A 224 22.76 4.02 -9.75
CA VAL A 224 22.69 2.71 -9.13
C VAL A 224 24.11 2.14 -9.01
N ASN A 225 24.48 1.58 -7.85
CA ASN A 225 25.80 0.99 -7.67
C ASN A 225 25.98 -0.26 -8.56
N VAL A 226 26.53 -0.07 -9.76
CA VAL A 226 26.72 -1.11 -10.78
C VAL A 226 27.69 -2.21 -10.31
N PHE A 227 28.65 -1.90 -9.42
CA PHE A 227 29.55 -2.91 -8.86
C PHE A 227 28.82 -3.89 -7.92
N ALA A 228 27.83 -3.42 -7.15
CA ALA A 228 26.99 -4.29 -6.33
C ALA A 228 26.14 -5.25 -7.20
N TYR A 229 25.67 -4.77 -8.35
CA TYR A 229 24.92 -5.57 -9.32
C TYR A 229 25.78 -6.69 -9.94
N LEU A 230 27.03 -6.39 -10.30
CA LEU A 230 27.94 -7.33 -10.98
C LEU A 230 28.59 -8.38 -10.06
N ILE A 231 28.80 -8.07 -8.77
CA ILE A 231 29.55 -8.96 -7.86
C ILE A 231 28.61 -9.82 -7.00
N SER A 232 27.44 -9.30 -6.64
CA SER A 232 26.58 -9.93 -5.62
C SER A 232 25.22 -10.40 -6.15
N GLY A 233 24.85 -10.09 -7.39
CA GLY A 233 23.50 -10.37 -7.91
C GLY A 233 22.37 -9.71 -7.10
N MET A 234 22.71 -8.78 -6.20
CA MET A 234 21.75 -8.12 -5.32
C MET A 234 21.08 -6.96 -6.06
N LYS A 235 19.75 -6.88 -5.92
CA LYS A 235 18.98 -5.69 -6.31
C LYS A 235 19.62 -4.49 -5.64
N SER A 236 20.08 -3.53 -6.42
CA SER A 236 20.78 -2.35 -5.94
C SER A 236 19.91 -1.52 -4.99
N GLU A 237 20.37 -1.38 -3.75
CA GLU A 237 19.54 -0.82 -2.69
C GLU A 237 19.60 0.71 -2.61
N ASN A 238 20.57 1.37 -3.27
CA ASN A 238 20.84 2.80 -3.04
C ASN A 238 21.37 3.57 -4.26
N CYS A 239 21.06 4.87 -4.28
CA CYS A 239 21.56 5.86 -5.26
C CYS A 239 22.89 6.43 -4.78
N GLY A 240 23.99 5.88 -5.30
CA GLY A 240 25.35 6.29 -4.94
C GLY A 240 25.96 7.27 -5.95
N THR A 241 27.07 7.88 -5.58
CA THR A 241 27.87 8.65 -6.54
C THR A 241 28.44 7.70 -7.61
N PRO A 242 28.55 8.16 -8.87
CA PRO A 242 29.22 7.41 -9.92
C PRO A 242 30.61 6.95 -9.46
N PRO A 243 31.01 5.68 -9.72
CA PRO A 243 32.33 5.19 -9.31
C PRO A 243 33.50 6.03 -9.86
N PHE A 244 33.28 6.80 -10.94
CA PHE A 244 34.28 7.70 -11.50
C PHE A 244 34.54 8.97 -10.67
N GLU A 245 33.63 9.41 -9.79
CA GLU A 245 33.81 10.60 -8.94
C GLU A 245 34.41 10.30 -7.55
N ALA A 246 34.24 9.07 -7.03
CA ALA A 246 34.85 8.67 -5.77
C ALA A 246 36.40 8.78 -5.81
N ASN A 247 36.98 8.57 -7.01
CA ASN A 247 38.39 8.77 -7.26
C ASN A 247 38.80 10.22 -7.50
N GLN A 248 37.91 11.21 -7.57
CA GLN A 248 38.32 12.63 -7.61
C GLN A 248 38.34 13.27 -6.21
N MET A 249 37.51 12.80 -5.27
CA MET A 249 37.53 13.31 -3.88
C MET A 249 38.79 12.89 -3.11
N MET A 250 39.44 11.78 -3.46
CA MET A 250 40.74 11.40 -2.87
C MET A 250 41.92 12.25 -3.37
N TRP A 251 41.83 12.87 -4.55
CA TRP A 251 42.88 13.76 -5.05
C TRP A 251 42.74 15.20 -4.55
N ARG A 252 41.52 15.65 -4.22
CA ARG A 252 41.32 16.97 -3.59
C ARG A 252 41.82 17.06 -2.15
N LYS A 253 41.91 15.94 -1.41
CA LYS A 253 42.49 15.91 -0.05
C LYS A 253 44.00 15.67 0.00
N LYS A 254 44.64 15.30 -1.12
CA LYS A 254 46.11 15.14 -1.18
C LYS A 254 46.86 16.36 -1.71
N LEU A 255 46.15 17.35 -2.26
CA LEU A 255 46.76 18.60 -2.78
C LEU A 255 46.84 19.72 -1.73
N THR A 256 46.31 19.55 -0.52
CA THR A 256 46.33 20.60 0.53
C THR A 256 47.46 20.44 1.56
N VAL A 257 48.41 19.51 1.36
CA VAL A 257 49.49 19.24 2.35
C VAL A 257 50.91 19.35 1.76
N CYS A 258 51.09 19.84 0.53
CA CYS A 258 52.42 19.88 -0.12
C CYS A 258 52.94 21.26 -0.58
N GLU A 259 52.40 22.38 -0.10
CA GLU A 259 52.96 23.72 -0.34
C GLU A 259 53.09 24.53 0.94
N MET A 260 53.94 24.06 1.87
CA MET A 260 54.63 24.92 2.85
C MET A 260 55.98 24.28 3.18
N ALA A 261 56.89 24.26 2.20
CA ALA A 261 58.31 24.01 2.43
C ALA A 261 59.16 24.71 1.35
N SER A 262 59.72 25.86 1.74
CA SER A 262 61.07 26.33 1.38
C SER A 262 61.31 27.03 0.03
N PHE A 263 61.83 28.26 0.19
CA PHE A 263 62.50 29.19 -0.74
C PHE A 263 61.63 30.16 -1.55
#